data_AF-A0AAV3UH91-F1
#
_entry.id   AF-A0AAV3UH91-F1
#
_cell.length_a   1.000
_cell.length_b   1.000
_cell.length_c   1.000
_cell.angle_alpha   90.00
_cell.angle_beta   90.00
_cell.angle_gamma   90.00
#
_symmetry.space_group_name_H-M   'P 1'
#
loop_
_entity.id
_entity.type
_entity.pdbx_description
1 polymer ?
#
loop_
_entity_poly.entity_id
_entity_poly.type
_entity_poly.pdbx_seq_one_letter_code
_entity_poly.pdbx_strand_id
1 'polypeptide(L)'
;MSKQEQTLHDDQKNRSDQTVAKSELEDLQAQLDILAEENARLRTAYRRSKQVEYRNTALGLAAIGLICGLGAFLFPESQTVLLALAGCGGFGAILTYYLTPEQVVPASIGERTYSAFATTYEALSAELGLQDTTIYVPNNGASPQSFADIRLFRPQHARYQLPNTDALTSVLVVTENELEHGLSLYPSGAALLTEFEKMTGDLPSELDDLAGQLAETLTHGFELVDDASVENIEAGQQITVSIAGSTYGSITRLDHPVSSFLGSGLADQLQEPVTVETVQVEDERSDYLITCSWDEGNEET
;
A
#
# COMPACT_ATOMS: atom_id res chain seq x y z
N MET A 1 31.20 33.36 52.66
CA MET A 1 30.15 33.93 51.80
C MET A 1 30.32 33.54 50.33
N SER A 2 30.82 32.33 49.97
CA SER A 2 31.17 32.02 48.55
C SER A 2 30.39 30.87 47.91
N LYS A 3 29.59 30.11 48.67
CA LYS A 3 28.89 28.91 48.15
C LYS A 3 27.42 29.15 47.83
N GLN A 4 26.83 30.19 48.42
CA GLN A 4 25.40 30.52 48.30
C GLN A 4 25.12 31.41 47.07
N GLU A 5 26.07 32.26 46.66
CA GLU A 5 25.96 33.05 45.43
C GLU A 5 26.17 32.21 44.16
N GLN A 6 27.01 31.17 44.20
CA GLN A 6 27.22 30.25 43.07
C GLN A 6 25.98 29.40 42.76
N THR A 7 25.28 28.88 43.77
CA THR A 7 24.03 28.13 43.58
C THR A 7 22.89 28.98 43.04
N LEU A 8 22.82 30.25 43.42
CA LEU A 8 21.81 31.19 42.90
C LEU A 8 22.08 31.57 41.44
N HIS A 9 23.36 31.65 41.03
CA HIS A 9 23.74 31.97 39.66
C HIS A 9 23.52 30.78 38.71
N ASP A 10 23.80 29.55 39.16
CA ASP A 10 23.52 28.33 38.38
C ASP A 10 22.01 28.06 38.23
N ASP A 11 21.21 28.30 39.28
CA ASP A 11 19.74 28.18 39.17
C ASP A 11 19.14 29.24 38.24
N GLN A 12 19.68 30.46 38.22
CA GLN A 12 19.24 31.49 37.29
C GLN A 12 19.60 31.16 35.84
N LYS A 13 20.79 30.61 35.61
CA LYS A 13 21.26 30.21 34.27
C LYS A 13 20.49 29.01 33.73
N ASN A 14 20.22 28.02 34.57
CA ASN A 14 19.44 26.84 34.17
C ASN A 14 17.98 27.22 33.86
N ARG A 15 17.41 28.17 34.62
CA ARG A 15 16.05 28.68 34.37
C ARG A 15 15.96 29.53 33.09
N SER A 16 17.00 30.29 32.75
CA SER A 16 17.05 31.02 31.48
C SER A 16 17.18 30.08 30.28
N ASP A 17 18.05 29.06 30.36
CA ASP A 17 18.25 28.10 29.27
C ASP A 17 17.00 27.24 29.03
N GLN A 18 16.29 26.84 30.10
CA GLN A 18 15.00 26.14 29.99
C GLN A 18 13.89 27.01 29.39
N THR A 19 13.91 28.32 29.66
CA THR A 19 12.90 29.25 29.11
C THR A 19 13.14 29.51 27.62
N VAL A 20 14.39 29.61 27.18
CA VAL A 20 14.76 29.79 25.77
C VAL A 20 14.44 28.53 24.96
N ALA A 21 14.83 27.34 25.45
CA ALA A 21 14.52 26.08 24.77
C ALA A 21 13.01 25.82 24.64
N LYS A 22 12.23 26.22 25.66
CA LYS A 22 10.76 26.13 25.60
C LYS A 22 10.16 27.10 24.57
N SER A 23 10.68 28.32 24.48
CA SER A 23 10.25 29.30 23.48
C SER A 23 10.55 28.84 22.06
N GLU A 24 11.72 28.25 21.82
CA GLU A 24 12.12 27.73 20.50
C GLU A 24 11.25 26.54 20.07
N LEU A 25 10.86 25.67 21.01
CA LEU A 25 9.94 24.57 20.74
C LEU A 25 8.51 25.05 20.43
N GLU A 26 8.03 26.08 21.13
CA GLU A 26 6.73 26.70 20.88
C GLU A 26 6.69 27.38 19.50
N ASP A 27 7.76 28.09 19.12
CA ASP A 27 7.89 28.71 17.80
C ASP A 27 7.99 27.67 16.66
N LEU A 28 8.66 26.54 16.89
CA LEU A 28 8.77 25.46 15.91
C LEU A 28 7.44 24.72 15.74
N GLN A 29 6.69 24.49 16.83
CA GLN A 29 5.34 23.93 16.77
C GLN A 29 4.37 24.84 16.01
N ALA A 30 4.43 26.15 16.25
CA ALA A 30 3.62 27.13 15.52
C ALA A 30 3.94 27.13 14.01
N GLN A 31 5.21 26.97 13.62
CA GLN A 31 5.59 26.85 12.21
C GLN A 31 5.11 25.53 11.58
N LEU A 32 5.17 24.42 12.30
CA LEU A 32 4.64 23.14 11.82
C LEU A 32 3.13 23.18 11.61
N ASP A 33 2.39 23.83 12.51
CA ASP A 33 0.94 23.99 12.38
C ASP A 33 0.57 24.85 11.17
N ILE A 34 1.29 25.96 10.95
CA ILE A 34 1.10 26.81 9.77
C ILE A 34 1.42 26.06 8.48
N LEU A 35 2.54 25.31 8.42
CA LEU A 35 2.90 24.52 7.24
C LEU A 35 1.92 23.39 6.98
N ALA A 36 1.42 22.73 8.02
CA ALA A 36 0.41 21.67 7.90
C ALA A 36 -0.92 22.22 7.38
N GLU A 37 -1.34 23.40 7.86
CA GLU A 37 -2.54 24.10 7.40
C GLU A 37 -2.39 24.57 5.95
N GLU A 38 -1.23 25.07 5.56
CA GLU A 38 -0.94 25.50 4.18
C GLU A 38 -0.88 24.29 3.22
N ASN A 39 -0.29 23.16 3.63
CA ASN A 39 -0.33 21.91 2.86
C ASN A 39 -1.76 21.38 2.70
N ALA A 40 -2.58 21.43 3.76
CA ALA A 40 -3.98 21.03 3.71
C ALA A 40 -4.81 21.94 2.78
N ARG A 41 -4.54 23.24 2.79
CA ARG A 41 -5.18 24.23 1.91
C ARG A 41 -4.79 24.06 0.44
N LEU A 42 -3.51 23.83 0.15
CA LEU A 42 -3.04 23.55 -1.22
C LEU A 42 -3.63 22.25 -1.75
N ARG A 43 -3.71 21.20 -0.92
CA ARG A 43 -4.30 19.90 -1.30
C ARG A 43 -5.81 20.00 -1.54
N THR A 44 -6.54 20.82 -0.79
CA THR A 44 -7.99 21.05 -1.02
C THR A 44 -8.25 21.91 -2.26
N ALA A 45 -7.40 22.89 -2.56
CA ALA A 45 -7.46 23.67 -3.80
C ALA A 45 -7.17 22.79 -5.04
N TYR A 46 -6.25 21.83 -4.93
CA TYR A 46 -5.90 20.92 -6.03
C TYR A 46 -7.04 19.92 -6.35
N ARG A 47 -7.76 19.44 -5.32
CA ARG A 47 -8.80 18.41 -5.46
C ARG A 47 -10.07 18.87 -6.18
N ARG A 48 -10.44 20.16 -6.08
CA ARG A 48 -11.64 20.68 -6.75
C ARG A 48 -11.45 20.93 -8.26
N SER A 49 -10.20 21.06 -8.71
CA SER A 49 -9.90 21.35 -10.12
C SER A 49 -10.08 20.12 -11.02
N LYS A 50 -9.63 18.93 -10.58
CA LYS A 50 -9.52 17.77 -11.46
C LYS A 50 -10.87 17.14 -11.90
N GLN A 51 -11.85 16.99 -11.03
CA GLN A 51 -13.13 16.35 -11.39
C GLN A 51 -14.04 17.22 -12.29
N VAL A 52 -13.92 18.55 -12.17
CA VAL A 52 -14.65 19.50 -13.03
C VAL A 52 -13.96 19.66 -14.39
N GLU A 53 -12.63 19.54 -14.43
CA GLU A 53 -11.83 19.69 -15.64
C GLU A 53 -12.15 18.61 -16.70
N TYR A 54 -12.31 17.32 -16.31
CA TYR A 54 -12.56 16.25 -17.29
C TYR A 54 -13.96 16.24 -17.90
N ARG A 55 -15.02 16.51 -17.12
CA ARG A 55 -16.38 16.68 -17.68
C ARG A 55 -16.46 17.90 -18.59
N ASN A 56 -15.73 18.97 -18.24
CA ASN A 56 -15.61 20.15 -19.10
C ASN A 56 -14.83 19.84 -20.39
N THR A 57 -13.82 18.96 -20.35
CA THR A 57 -13.11 18.48 -21.54
C THR A 57 -14.02 17.64 -22.44
N ALA A 58 -14.81 16.71 -21.87
CA ALA A 58 -15.78 15.93 -22.65
C ALA A 58 -16.85 16.84 -23.31
N LEU A 59 -17.39 17.80 -22.56
CA LEU A 59 -18.33 18.80 -23.09
C LEU A 59 -17.67 19.69 -24.15
N GLY A 60 -16.41 20.08 -23.95
CA GLY A 60 -15.63 20.86 -24.91
C GLY A 60 -15.41 20.11 -26.23
N LEU A 61 -15.00 18.84 -26.15
CA LEU A 61 -14.82 17.97 -27.33
C LEU A 61 -16.16 17.73 -28.05
N ALA A 62 -17.25 17.53 -27.31
CA ALA A 62 -18.58 17.38 -27.88
C ALA A 62 -19.03 18.68 -28.58
N ALA A 63 -18.82 19.84 -27.96
CA ALA A 63 -19.15 21.14 -28.54
C ALA A 63 -18.34 21.42 -29.82
N ILE A 64 -17.03 21.16 -29.80
CA ILE A 64 -16.18 21.29 -31.00
C ILE A 64 -16.68 20.35 -32.10
N GLY A 65 -16.98 19.09 -31.76
CA GLY A 65 -17.50 18.13 -32.72
C GLY A 65 -18.82 18.59 -33.36
N LEU A 66 -19.73 19.14 -32.56
CA LEU A 66 -21.03 19.65 -33.00
C LEU A 66 -20.86 20.91 -33.88
N ILE A 67 -19.98 21.83 -33.50
CA ILE A 67 -19.67 23.04 -34.30
C ILE A 67 -19.06 22.65 -35.65
N CYS A 68 -18.11 21.71 -35.67
CA CYS A 68 -17.52 21.21 -36.90
C CYS A 68 -18.55 20.51 -37.78
N GLY A 69 -19.43 19.69 -37.19
CA GLY A 69 -20.53 19.03 -37.91
C GLY A 69 -21.50 20.01 -38.56
N LEU A 70 -21.88 21.07 -37.84
CA LEU A 70 -22.71 22.15 -38.39
C LEU A 70 -21.96 22.94 -39.48
N GLY A 71 -20.69 23.27 -39.25
CA GLY A 71 -19.84 23.96 -40.22
C GLY A 71 -19.70 23.19 -41.54
N ALA A 72 -19.62 21.86 -41.49
CA ALA A 72 -19.53 21.01 -42.68
C ALA A 72 -20.75 21.18 -43.62
N PHE A 73 -21.93 21.52 -43.08
CA PHE A 73 -23.13 21.77 -43.86
C PHE A 73 -23.12 23.16 -44.52
N LEU A 74 -22.54 24.17 -43.86
CA LEU A 74 -22.46 25.54 -44.40
C LEU A 74 -21.33 25.75 -45.40
N PHE A 75 -20.25 24.95 -45.33
CA PHE A 75 -19.05 25.13 -46.15
C PHE A 75 -18.69 23.85 -46.94
N PRO A 76 -19.25 23.67 -48.16
CA PRO A 76 -19.04 22.47 -48.97
C PRO A 76 -17.57 22.24 -49.38
N GLU A 77 -16.80 23.31 -49.61
CA GLU A 77 -15.38 23.19 -50.00
C GLU A 77 -14.50 22.54 -48.92
N SER A 78 -14.88 22.68 -47.64
CA SER A 78 -14.13 22.13 -46.49
C SER A 78 -14.86 20.99 -45.79
N GLN A 79 -15.91 20.44 -46.41
CA GLN A 79 -16.83 19.47 -45.78
C GLN A 79 -16.08 18.23 -45.26
N THR A 80 -15.14 17.69 -46.04
CA THR A 80 -14.39 16.48 -45.66
C THR A 80 -13.57 16.69 -44.38
N VAL A 81 -12.91 17.85 -44.24
CA VAL A 81 -12.08 18.16 -43.06
C VAL A 81 -12.95 18.41 -41.83
N LEU A 82 -14.05 19.16 -41.99
CA LEU A 82 -14.97 19.47 -40.90
C LEU A 82 -15.70 18.22 -40.39
N LEU A 83 -16.07 17.30 -41.28
CA LEU A 83 -16.72 16.05 -40.90
C LEU A 83 -15.75 15.09 -40.21
N ALA A 84 -14.48 15.06 -40.63
CA ALA A 84 -13.42 14.33 -39.92
C ALA A 84 -13.21 14.88 -38.50
N LEU A 85 -13.12 16.20 -38.34
CA LEU A 85 -13.00 16.85 -37.02
C LEU A 85 -14.24 16.62 -36.14
N ALA A 86 -15.44 16.62 -36.73
CA ALA A 86 -16.67 16.29 -36.03
C ALA A 86 -16.64 14.86 -35.47
N GLY A 87 -16.17 13.90 -36.28
CA GLY A 87 -15.97 12.52 -35.87
C GLY A 87 -14.94 12.38 -34.74
N CYS A 88 -13.77 13.00 -34.87
CA CYS A 88 -12.74 12.97 -33.83
C CYS A 88 -13.21 13.61 -32.51
N GLY A 89 -13.89 14.76 -32.57
CA GLY A 89 -14.43 15.43 -31.39
C GLY A 89 -15.53 14.61 -30.71
N GLY A 90 -16.46 14.04 -31.49
CA GLY A 90 -17.51 13.16 -30.97
C GLY A 90 -16.95 11.88 -30.35
N PHE A 91 -16.01 11.23 -31.04
CA PHE A 91 -15.33 10.04 -30.53
C PHE A 91 -14.54 10.36 -29.25
N GLY A 92 -13.77 11.45 -29.24
CA GLY A 92 -13.02 11.88 -28.06
C GLY A 92 -13.94 12.23 -26.88
N ALA A 93 -15.11 12.83 -27.14
CA ALA A 93 -16.10 13.11 -26.10
C ALA A 93 -16.69 11.82 -25.51
N ILE A 94 -17.05 10.84 -26.35
CA ILE A 94 -17.54 9.53 -25.91
C ILE A 94 -16.47 8.81 -25.10
N LEU A 95 -15.24 8.73 -25.63
CA LEU A 95 -14.11 8.08 -24.96
C LEU A 95 -13.84 8.72 -23.60
N THR A 96 -13.80 10.05 -23.54
CA THR A 96 -13.62 10.78 -22.28
C THR A 96 -14.79 10.52 -21.33
N TYR A 97 -16.03 10.53 -21.81
CA TYR A 97 -17.20 10.31 -20.96
C TYR A 97 -17.25 8.90 -20.36
N TYR A 98 -16.92 7.88 -21.15
CA TYR A 98 -16.99 6.47 -20.73
C TYR A 98 -15.75 5.97 -20.02
N LEU A 99 -14.56 6.51 -20.32
CA LEU A 99 -13.32 6.15 -19.63
C LEU A 99 -13.03 7.03 -18.41
N THR A 100 -13.80 8.10 -18.15
CA THR A 100 -13.60 8.89 -16.93
C THR A 100 -13.95 8.04 -15.71
N PRO A 101 -13.00 7.78 -14.79
CA PRO A 101 -13.28 7.04 -13.58
C PRO A 101 -14.29 7.80 -12.72
N GLU A 102 -15.28 7.10 -12.17
CA GLU A 102 -16.36 7.74 -11.39
C GLU A 102 -15.85 8.39 -10.10
N GLN A 103 -14.76 7.88 -9.50
CA GLN A 103 -14.15 8.44 -8.28
C GLN A 103 -12.64 8.20 -8.26
N VAL A 104 -11.85 9.28 -8.34
CA VAL A 104 -10.39 9.21 -8.08
C VAL A 104 -10.16 9.57 -6.62
N VAL A 105 -9.81 8.57 -5.81
CA VAL A 105 -9.38 8.78 -4.43
C VAL A 105 -7.87 9.03 -4.45
N PRO A 106 -7.37 10.17 -3.95
CA PRO A 106 -5.93 10.41 -3.86
C PRO A 106 -5.26 9.35 -2.99
N ALA A 107 -4.11 8.81 -3.44
CA ALA A 107 -3.31 7.84 -2.70
C ALA A 107 -3.11 8.19 -1.23
N SER A 108 -2.86 9.47 -0.93
CA SER A 108 -2.74 9.99 0.45
C SER A 108 -3.90 9.67 1.39
N ILE A 109 -5.12 9.40 0.88
CA ILE A 109 -6.27 9.00 1.71
C ILE A 109 -6.15 7.50 2.05
N GLY A 110 -5.78 6.67 1.07
CA GLY A 110 -5.48 5.25 1.28
C GLY A 110 -4.33 5.08 2.27
N GLU A 111 -3.22 5.78 2.04
CA GLU A 111 -2.04 5.82 2.92
C GLU A 111 -2.41 6.17 4.38
N ARG A 112 -3.22 7.22 4.58
CA ARG A 112 -3.64 7.64 5.93
C ARG A 112 -4.57 6.63 6.60
N THR A 113 -5.45 6.02 5.82
CA THR A 113 -6.37 5.00 6.32
C THR A 113 -5.60 3.76 6.75
N TYR A 114 -4.71 3.26 5.89
CA TYR A 114 -3.79 2.17 6.20
C TYR A 114 -2.90 2.51 7.40
N SER A 115 -2.29 3.70 7.43
CA SER A 115 -1.43 4.13 8.53
C SER A 115 -2.13 4.09 9.89
N ALA A 116 -3.41 4.46 9.96
CA ALA A 116 -4.18 4.40 11.20
C ALA A 116 -4.39 2.94 11.67
N PHE A 117 -4.67 2.03 10.74
CA PHE A 117 -4.79 0.60 11.04
C PHE A 117 -3.45 0.00 11.44
N ALA A 118 -2.39 0.22 10.66
CA ALA A 118 -1.04 -0.26 10.95
C ALA A 118 -0.57 0.19 12.35
N THR A 119 -0.77 1.47 12.69
CA THR A 119 -0.43 2.00 14.02
C THR A 119 -1.19 1.29 15.13
N THR A 120 -2.49 1.01 14.92
CA THR A 120 -3.31 0.29 15.90
C THR A 120 -2.83 -1.15 16.08
N TYR A 121 -2.50 -1.83 14.99
CA TYR A 121 -2.02 -3.21 15.04
C TYR A 121 -0.62 -3.35 15.63
N GLU A 122 0.28 -2.40 15.37
CA GLU A 122 1.60 -2.36 16.00
C GLU A 122 1.47 -2.18 17.52
N ALA A 123 0.60 -1.27 17.98
CA ALA A 123 0.31 -1.10 19.40
C ALA A 123 -0.27 -2.39 20.02
N LEU A 124 -1.24 -3.02 19.35
CA LEU A 124 -1.82 -4.29 19.80
C LEU A 124 -0.78 -5.41 19.85
N SER A 125 0.08 -5.50 18.84
CA SER A 125 1.15 -6.52 18.78
C SER A 125 2.13 -6.35 19.92
N ALA A 126 2.51 -5.10 20.23
CA ALA A 126 3.37 -4.78 21.36
C ALA A 126 2.72 -5.12 22.72
N GLU A 127 1.43 -4.82 22.89
CA GLU A 127 0.69 -5.13 24.13
C GLU A 127 0.52 -6.64 24.35
N LEU A 128 0.31 -7.40 23.29
CA LEU A 128 0.16 -8.86 23.34
C LEU A 128 1.52 -9.61 23.35
N GLY A 129 2.63 -8.89 23.16
CA GLY A 129 3.97 -9.48 23.12
C GLY A 129 4.19 -10.38 21.91
N LEU A 130 3.60 -10.05 20.76
CA LEU A 130 3.76 -10.81 19.52
C LEU A 130 5.16 -10.64 18.93
N GLN A 131 5.62 -11.66 18.21
CA GLN A 131 6.85 -11.61 17.45
C GLN A 131 6.70 -10.77 16.19
N ASP A 132 7.83 -10.33 15.65
CA ASP A 132 7.79 -9.54 14.41
C ASP A 132 7.54 -10.36 13.14
N THR A 133 7.79 -11.66 13.22
CA THR A 133 7.56 -12.65 12.16
C THR A 133 6.12 -12.63 11.67
N THR A 134 5.98 -12.57 10.34
CA THR A 134 4.71 -12.42 9.64
C THR A 134 4.58 -13.59 8.66
N ILE A 135 3.54 -14.41 8.83
CA ILE A 135 3.38 -15.68 8.10
C ILE A 135 2.03 -15.71 7.41
N TYR A 136 2.02 -15.87 6.10
CA TYR A 136 0.81 -16.04 5.28
C TYR A 136 0.51 -17.53 5.17
N VAL A 137 -0.63 -17.95 5.70
CA VAL A 137 -1.01 -19.35 5.85
C VAL A 137 -2.26 -19.63 4.99
N PRO A 138 -2.20 -20.63 4.10
CA PRO A 138 -3.38 -21.10 3.39
C PRO A 138 -4.46 -21.61 4.35
N ASN A 139 -5.70 -21.24 4.07
CA ASN A 139 -6.86 -21.55 4.88
C ASN A 139 -8.07 -21.88 3.99
N ASN A 140 -8.05 -23.11 3.46
CA ASN A 140 -9.10 -23.70 2.63
C ASN A 140 -10.47 -23.88 3.35
N GLY A 141 -10.59 -23.41 4.60
CA GLY A 141 -11.83 -23.37 5.38
C GLY A 141 -12.42 -21.96 5.53
N ALA A 142 -11.94 -20.96 4.78
CA ALA A 142 -12.35 -19.57 4.97
C ALA A 142 -13.85 -19.35 4.67
N SER A 143 -14.46 -18.47 5.48
CA SER A 143 -15.85 -18.04 5.31
C SER A 143 -16.03 -17.31 3.97
N PRO A 144 -17.23 -17.37 3.32
CA PRO A 144 -17.53 -16.65 2.08
C PRO A 144 -17.38 -15.11 2.11
N GLN A 145 -16.95 -14.55 3.24
CA GLN A 145 -16.66 -13.13 3.46
C GLN A 145 -15.16 -12.81 3.38
N SER A 146 -14.29 -13.81 3.20
CA SER A 146 -12.85 -13.60 2.98
C SER A 146 -12.59 -13.23 1.52
N PHE A 147 -11.62 -12.34 1.29
CA PHE A 147 -11.22 -11.96 -0.06
C PHE A 147 -10.38 -13.03 -0.76
N ALA A 148 -9.57 -13.77 0.01
CA ALA A 148 -8.85 -14.97 -0.42
C ALA A 148 -8.82 -16.00 0.71
N ASP A 149 -8.51 -17.25 0.39
CA ASP A 149 -8.38 -18.36 1.35
C ASP A 149 -7.02 -18.30 2.08
N ILE A 150 -6.56 -17.11 2.47
CA ILE A 150 -5.28 -16.86 3.14
C ILE A 150 -5.50 -16.14 4.47
N ARG A 151 -4.72 -16.51 5.49
CA ARG A 151 -4.67 -15.86 6.80
C ARG A 151 -3.27 -15.36 7.09
N LEU A 152 -3.19 -14.19 7.73
CA LEU A 152 -1.94 -13.68 8.26
C LEU A 152 -1.80 -14.11 9.72
N PHE A 153 -0.78 -14.89 10.05
CA PHE A 153 -0.47 -15.31 11.41
C PHE A 153 0.78 -14.61 11.94
N ARG A 154 0.69 -14.06 13.16
CA ARG A 154 1.84 -13.58 13.94
C ARG A 154 1.93 -14.36 15.26
N PRO A 155 3.01 -15.12 15.48
CA PRO A 155 3.16 -15.93 16.69
C PRO A 155 3.45 -15.06 17.91
N GLN A 156 3.06 -15.53 19.08
CA GLN A 156 3.42 -14.90 20.35
C GLN A 156 4.85 -15.26 20.80
N HIS A 157 5.31 -16.46 20.45
CA HIS A 157 6.61 -16.99 20.89
C HIS A 157 7.61 -17.09 19.72
N ALA A 158 8.88 -16.80 20.00
CA ALA A 158 9.96 -16.90 19.00
C ALA A 158 10.15 -18.33 18.47
N ARG A 159 9.87 -19.35 19.30
CA ARG A 159 9.63 -20.71 18.84
C ARG A 159 8.12 -20.89 18.79
N TYR A 160 7.59 -21.19 17.63
CA TYR A 160 6.15 -21.36 17.42
C TYR A 160 5.87 -22.64 16.65
N GLN A 161 4.61 -23.04 16.68
CA GLN A 161 4.04 -24.06 15.80
C GLN A 161 2.84 -23.43 15.09
N LEU A 162 2.64 -23.77 13.83
CA LEU A 162 1.50 -23.22 13.10
C LEU A 162 0.21 -23.84 13.63
N PRO A 163 -0.78 -23.03 14.03
CA PRO A 163 -2.09 -23.53 14.39
C PRO A 163 -2.79 -24.15 13.17
N ASN A 164 -3.74 -25.05 13.42
CA ASN A 164 -4.56 -25.60 12.35
C ASN A 164 -5.52 -24.54 11.75
N THR A 165 -6.10 -24.87 10.59
CA THR A 165 -7.00 -23.98 9.83
C THR A 165 -8.21 -23.51 10.65
N ASP A 166 -8.75 -24.38 11.51
CA ASP A 166 -9.90 -24.06 12.35
C ASP A 166 -9.54 -22.97 13.38
N ALA A 167 -8.39 -23.10 14.05
CA ALA A 167 -7.91 -22.12 15.02
C ALA A 167 -7.60 -20.76 14.34
N LEU A 168 -7.11 -20.78 13.11
CA LEU A 168 -6.84 -19.57 12.31
C LEU A 168 -8.10 -18.78 11.92
N THR A 169 -9.31 -19.33 12.06
CA THR A 169 -10.54 -18.56 11.85
C THR A 169 -10.81 -17.53 12.96
N SER A 170 -10.25 -17.73 14.16
CA SER A 170 -10.36 -16.80 15.27
C SER A 170 -9.25 -15.75 15.21
N VAL A 171 -9.56 -14.49 15.53
CA VAL A 171 -8.54 -13.42 15.52
C VAL A 171 -7.48 -13.65 16.59
N LEU A 172 -7.91 -13.94 17.81
CA LEU A 172 -7.01 -14.35 18.89
C LEU A 172 -6.90 -15.87 18.85
N VAL A 173 -5.72 -16.37 18.50
CA VAL A 173 -5.44 -17.81 18.46
C VAL A 173 -4.91 -18.20 19.84
N VAL A 174 -5.75 -18.88 20.61
CA VAL A 174 -5.41 -19.41 21.93
C VAL A 174 -5.84 -20.87 21.94
N THR A 175 -4.86 -21.78 21.86
CA THR A 175 -5.07 -23.22 21.85
C THR A 175 -4.54 -23.86 23.15
N GLU A 176 -4.61 -25.17 23.29
CA GLU A 176 -3.99 -25.87 24.43
C GLU A 176 -2.45 -25.85 24.36
N ASN A 177 -1.89 -25.65 23.16
CA ASN A 177 -0.47 -25.57 22.93
C ASN A 177 -0.03 -24.10 22.87
N GLU A 178 0.70 -23.64 23.89
CA GLU A 178 1.17 -22.25 23.96
C GLU A 178 2.00 -21.84 22.73
N LEU A 179 2.70 -22.79 22.08
CA LEU A 179 3.52 -22.50 20.88
C LEU A 179 2.68 -22.13 19.65
N GLU A 180 1.37 -22.41 19.65
CA GLU A 180 0.43 -22.02 18.59
C GLU A 180 -0.25 -20.68 18.87
N HIS A 181 0.00 -20.07 20.04
CA HIS A 181 -0.64 -18.82 20.42
C HIS A 181 -0.16 -17.67 19.55
N GLY A 182 -1.09 -16.81 19.18
CA GLY A 182 -0.78 -15.67 18.33
C GLY A 182 -2.01 -14.92 17.86
N LEU A 183 -1.81 -14.14 16.80
CA LEU A 183 -2.83 -13.34 16.17
C LEU A 183 -3.02 -13.81 14.73
N SER A 184 -4.27 -14.05 14.34
CA SER A 184 -4.65 -14.37 12.97
C SER A 184 -5.49 -13.23 12.39
N LEU A 185 -5.05 -12.65 11.28
CA LEU A 185 -5.66 -11.51 10.62
C LEU A 185 -6.06 -11.84 9.18
N TYR A 186 -6.92 -11.00 8.62
CA TYR A 186 -7.13 -10.97 7.18
C TYR A 186 -6.00 -10.15 6.56
N PRO A 187 -5.22 -10.72 5.63
CA PRO A 187 -4.13 -9.99 5.00
C PRO A 187 -4.67 -8.90 4.07
N SER A 188 -4.06 -7.72 4.13
CA SER A 188 -4.40 -6.57 3.27
C SER A 188 -4.23 -6.88 1.78
N GLY A 189 -3.31 -7.78 1.45
CA GLY A 189 -3.03 -8.29 0.12
C GLY A 189 -4.05 -9.30 -0.43
N ALA A 190 -4.92 -9.90 0.40
CA ALA A 190 -5.89 -10.90 -0.11
C ALA A 190 -6.88 -10.29 -1.11
N ALA A 191 -7.38 -9.08 -0.86
CA ALA A 191 -8.26 -8.39 -1.80
C ALA A 191 -7.54 -8.00 -3.10
N LEU A 192 -6.24 -7.69 -3.00
CA LEU A 192 -5.42 -7.42 -4.18
C LEU A 192 -5.21 -8.70 -4.99
N LEU A 193 -5.04 -9.85 -4.34
CA LEU A 193 -4.93 -11.15 -5.01
C LEU A 193 -6.20 -11.48 -5.82
N THR A 194 -7.39 -11.25 -5.24
CA THR A 194 -8.65 -11.42 -5.97
C THR A 194 -8.75 -10.53 -7.22
N GLU A 195 -8.27 -9.29 -7.15
CA GLU A 195 -8.28 -8.38 -8.30
C GLU A 195 -7.21 -8.76 -9.33
N PHE A 196 -6.06 -9.25 -8.87
CA PHE A 196 -5.01 -9.78 -9.74
C PHE A 196 -5.54 -10.94 -10.60
N GLU A 197 -6.16 -11.95 -9.99
CA GLU A 197 -6.76 -13.09 -10.72
C GLU A 197 -7.82 -12.65 -11.74
N LYS A 198 -8.59 -11.61 -11.44
CA LYS A 198 -9.56 -11.06 -12.42
C LYS A 198 -8.89 -10.41 -13.62
N MET A 199 -7.69 -9.83 -13.43
CA MET A 199 -6.93 -9.16 -14.49
C MET A 199 -6.12 -10.14 -15.34
N THR A 200 -5.47 -11.12 -14.72
CA THR A 200 -4.55 -12.05 -15.38
C THR A 200 -5.18 -13.39 -15.75
N GLY A 201 -6.26 -13.79 -15.07
CA GLY A 201 -6.85 -15.11 -15.16
C GLY A 201 -6.24 -16.06 -14.12
N ASP A 202 -5.98 -17.30 -14.51
CA ASP A 202 -5.37 -18.29 -13.63
C ASP A 202 -3.91 -17.92 -13.33
N LEU A 203 -3.47 -18.17 -12.09
CA LEU A 203 -2.09 -17.95 -11.64
C LEU A 203 -1.09 -18.80 -12.46
N PRO A 204 0.08 -18.25 -12.82
CA PRO A 204 1.14 -19.02 -13.45
C PRO A 204 1.55 -20.22 -12.60
N SER A 205 1.73 -21.39 -13.24
CA SER A 205 2.19 -22.60 -12.55
C SER A 205 3.66 -22.56 -12.17
N GLU A 206 4.47 -21.85 -12.96
CA GLU A 206 5.91 -21.71 -12.74
C GLU A 206 6.20 -20.55 -11.78
N LEU A 207 7.04 -20.81 -10.78
CA LEU A 207 7.33 -19.86 -9.71
C LEU A 207 7.96 -18.55 -10.22
N ASP A 208 8.86 -18.65 -11.20
CA ASP A 208 9.53 -17.50 -11.80
C ASP A 208 8.55 -16.57 -12.51
N ASP A 209 7.59 -17.15 -13.25
CA ASP A 209 6.56 -16.42 -13.96
C ASP A 209 5.60 -15.75 -12.97
N LEU A 210 5.23 -16.45 -11.89
CA LEU A 210 4.40 -15.89 -10.82
C LEU A 210 5.09 -14.69 -10.15
N ALA A 211 6.34 -14.87 -9.71
CA ALA A 211 7.09 -13.82 -9.01
C ALA A 211 7.22 -12.57 -9.89
N GLY A 212 7.53 -12.75 -11.18
CA GLY A 212 7.58 -11.67 -12.17
C GLY A 212 6.24 -10.95 -12.32
N GLN A 213 5.15 -11.70 -12.46
CA GLN A 213 3.81 -11.10 -12.61
C GLN A 213 3.33 -10.38 -11.35
N LEU A 214 3.60 -10.90 -10.16
CA LEU A 214 3.27 -10.21 -8.91
C LEU A 214 4.04 -8.88 -8.80
N ALA A 215 5.35 -8.89 -9.07
CA ALA A 215 6.17 -7.67 -9.07
C ALA A 215 5.70 -6.65 -10.13
N GLU A 216 5.43 -7.10 -11.35
CA GLU A 216 4.92 -6.23 -12.43
C GLU A 216 3.57 -5.63 -12.06
N THR A 217 2.67 -6.41 -11.44
CA THR A 217 1.34 -5.95 -11.01
C THR A 217 1.44 -4.88 -9.92
N LEU A 218 2.39 -4.98 -8.99
CA LEU A 218 2.60 -3.94 -7.98
C LEU A 218 2.90 -2.57 -8.60
N THR A 219 3.64 -2.56 -9.71
CA THR A 219 4.06 -1.33 -10.41
C THR A 219 3.01 -0.86 -11.41
N HIS A 220 2.58 -1.72 -12.33
CA HIS A 220 1.76 -1.35 -13.49
C HIS A 220 0.28 -1.72 -13.35
N GLY A 221 -0.07 -2.64 -12.46
CA GLY A 221 -1.46 -3.04 -12.21
C GLY A 221 -2.12 -2.19 -11.13
N PHE A 222 -1.50 -2.15 -9.94
CA PHE A 222 -2.02 -1.46 -8.77
C PHE A 222 -1.37 -0.12 -8.48
N GLU A 223 -0.23 0.20 -9.13
CA GLU A 223 0.51 1.45 -8.92
C GLU A 223 0.81 1.72 -7.43
N LEU A 224 1.15 0.66 -6.67
CA LEU A 224 1.46 0.76 -5.24
C LEU A 224 2.92 1.16 -4.97
N VAL A 225 3.77 1.01 -5.97
CA VAL A 225 5.20 1.27 -5.94
C VAL A 225 5.62 1.88 -7.29
N ASP A 226 6.71 2.65 -7.29
CA ASP A 226 7.28 3.19 -8.52
C ASP A 226 8.04 2.12 -9.32
N ASP A 227 8.67 1.16 -8.61
CA ASP A 227 9.38 0.03 -9.20
C ASP A 227 9.36 -1.18 -8.27
N ALA A 228 9.27 -2.38 -8.87
CA ALA A 228 9.44 -3.66 -8.19
C ALA A 228 10.15 -4.64 -9.12
N SER A 229 11.19 -5.30 -8.61
CA SER A 229 11.99 -6.26 -9.38
C SER A 229 12.30 -7.50 -8.57
N VAL A 230 12.27 -8.67 -9.23
CA VAL A 230 12.70 -9.92 -8.59
C VAL A 230 14.21 -10.01 -8.70
N GLU A 231 14.88 -9.96 -7.54
CA GLU A 231 16.34 -9.96 -7.44
C GLU A 231 16.92 -11.37 -7.40
N ASN A 232 16.24 -12.28 -6.68
CA ASN A 232 16.69 -13.64 -6.48
C ASN A 232 15.49 -14.58 -6.35
N ILE A 233 15.62 -15.76 -6.94
CA ILE A 233 14.71 -16.89 -6.76
C ILE A 233 15.58 -18.10 -6.44
N GLU A 234 15.45 -18.58 -5.22
CA GLU A 234 16.02 -19.85 -4.79
C GLU A 234 14.88 -20.87 -4.75
N ALA A 235 14.78 -21.65 -5.83
CA ALA A 235 13.75 -22.65 -6.00
C ALA A 235 13.64 -23.54 -4.75
N GLY A 236 12.43 -23.60 -4.17
CA GLY A 236 12.14 -24.39 -2.98
C GLY A 236 12.46 -23.75 -1.64
N GLN A 237 12.90 -22.49 -1.59
CA GLN A 237 13.35 -21.88 -0.33
C GLN A 237 12.90 -20.44 -0.17
N GLN A 238 13.17 -19.58 -1.15
CA GLN A 238 12.93 -18.15 -1.01
C GLN A 238 12.89 -17.37 -2.33
N ILE A 239 12.14 -16.27 -2.31
CA ILE A 239 12.16 -15.22 -3.33
C ILE A 239 12.53 -13.90 -2.66
N THR A 240 13.36 -13.10 -3.31
CA THR A 240 13.66 -11.72 -2.90
C THR A 240 13.21 -10.74 -3.97
N VAL A 241 12.41 -9.75 -3.55
CA VAL A 241 11.90 -8.68 -4.41
C VAL A 241 12.41 -7.33 -3.88
N SER A 242 13.04 -6.55 -4.75
CA SER A 242 13.40 -5.16 -4.47
C SER A 242 12.23 -4.25 -4.78
N ILE A 243 12.06 -3.21 -3.96
CA ILE A 243 10.96 -2.25 -4.09
C ILE A 243 11.49 -0.82 -3.96
N ALA A 244 10.99 0.08 -4.81
CA ALA A 244 11.25 1.52 -4.73
C ALA A 244 9.95 2.35 -4.79
N GLY A 245 9.93 3.48 -4.09
CA GLY A 245 8.87 4.49 -4.22
C GLY A 245 7.50 4.02 -3.74
N SER A 246 7.39 3.52 -2.51
CA SER A 246 6.10 3.03 -1.99
C SER A 246 5.07 4.14 -1.77
N THR A 247 3.87 3.93 -2.29
CA THR A 247 2.73 4.86 -2.17
C THR A 247 2.11 4.91 -0.77
N TYR A 248 2.19 3.81 0.00
CA TYR A 248 1.50 3.64 1.29
C TYR A 248 2.42 3.85 2.52
N GLY A 249 3.61 4.41 2.30
CA GLY A 249 4.61 4.69 3.32
C GLY A 249 5.58 3.52 3.49
N SER A 250 6.09 3.33 4.71
CA SER A 250 7.12 2.31 4.96
C SER A 250 6.55 0.89 4.83
N ILE A 251 7.18 0.08 3.98
CA ILE A 251 6.77 -1.32 3.72
C ILE A 251 7.06 -2.23 4.93
N THR A 252 7.97 -1.82 5.81
CA THR A 252 8.28 -2.54 7.06
C THR A 252 7.14 -2.55 8.08
N ARG A 253 6.08 -1.76 7.86
CA ARG A 253 4.91 -1.75 8.73
C ARG A 253 4.14 -3.05 8.60
N LEU A 254 3.43 -3.39 9.68
CA LEU A 254 2.62 -4.61 9.73
C LEU A 254 1.66 -4.69 8.53
N ASP A 255 1.69 -5.85 7.87
CA ASP A 255 0.79 -6.22 6.77
C ASP A 255 0.65 -5.13 5.71
N HIS A 256 1.77 -4.53 5.30
CA HIS A 256 1.79 -3.54 4.24
C HIS A 256 1.23 -4.14 2.94
N PRO A 257 0.37 -3.43 2.16
CA PRO A 257 -0.28 -4.00 0.98
C PRO A 257 0.69 -4.64 -0.02
N VAL A 258 1.88 -4.08 -0.18
CA VAL A 258 2.94 -4.59 -1.06
C VAL A 258 3.46 -5.96 -0.58
N SER A 259 3.93 -6.07 0.66
CA SER A 259 4.47 -7.32 1.21
C SER A 259 3.37 -8.36 1.42
N SER A 260 2.17 -7.90 1.78
CA SER A 260 0.98 -8.73 1.94
C SER A 260 0.50 -9.35 0.65
N PHE A 261 0.56 -8.61 -0.46
CA PHE A 261 0.21 -9.13 -1.79
C PHE A 261 1.18 -10.23 -2.23
N LEU A 262 2.49 -9.99 -2.08
CA LEU A 262 3.52 -11.00 -2.39
C LEU A 262 3.37 -12.26 -1.52
N GLY A 263 3.24 -12.09 -0.20
CA GLY A 263 3.09 -13.21 0.73
C GLY A 263 1.81 -14.00 0.49
N SER A 264 0.69 -13.32 0.24
CA SER A 264 -0.58 -13.98 -0.04
C SER A 264 -0.57 -14.70 -1.38
N GLY A 265 -0.05 -14.09 -2.44
CA GLY A 265 0.02 -14.70 -3.77
C GLY A 265 0.93 -15.94 -3.80
N LEU A 266 2.06 -15.89 -3.11
CA LEU A 266 2.95 -17.05 -2.99
C LEU A 266 2.33 -18.16 -2.13
N ALA A 267 1.74 -17.82 -0.98
CA ALA A 267 1.07 -18.81 -0.13
C ALA A 267 -0.10 -19.48 -0.85
N ASP A 268 -0.86 -18.72 -1.64
CA ASP A 268 -1.96 -19.25 -2.43
C ASP A 268 -1.49 -20.18 -3.55
N GLN A 269 -0.46 -19.80 -4.31
CA GLN A 269 0.06 -20.66 -5.37
C GLN A 269 0.74 -21.93 -4.82
N LEU A 270 1.58 -21.77 -3.80
CA LEU A 270 2.36 -22.89 -3.23
C LEU A 270 1.48 -23.81 -2.38
N GLN A 271 0.34 -23.31 -1.88
CA GLN A 271 -0.46 -23.97 -0.85
C GLN A 271 0.38 -24.36 0.39
N GLU A 272 1.41 -23.55 0.67
CA GLU A 272 2.31 -23.68 1.82
C GLU A 272 2.38 -22.36 2.61
N PRO A 273 2.70 -22.40 3.92
CA PRO A 273 2.92 -21.20 4.71
C PRO A 273 4.15 -20.42 4.23
N VAL A 274 3.97 -19.14 3.92
CA VAL A 274 5.04 -18.24 3.47
C VAL A 274 5.35 -17.22 4.56
N THR A 275 6.60 -17.22 5.03
CA THR A 275 7.12 -16.19 5.93
C THR A 275 7.61 -15.01 5.11
N VAL A 276 7.23 -13.79 5.50
CA VAL A 276 7.66 -12.57 4.81
C VAL A 276 8.46 -11.71 5.77
N GLU A 277 9.69 -11.41 5.36
CA GLU A 277 10.57 -10.44 6.00
C GLU A 277 10.73 -9.22 5.10
N THR A 278 10.76 -8.03 5.69
CA THR A 278 10.99 -6.79 4.95
C THR A 278 12.06 -5.98 5.66
N VAL A 279 13.08 -5.61 4.91
CA VAL A 279 14.18 -4.77 5.39
C VAL A 279 14.27 -3.50 4.56
N GLN A 280 14.54 -2.39 5.23
CA GLN A 280 14.91 -1.16 4.54
C GLN A 280 16.39 -1.25 4.15
N VAL A 281 16.71 -0.82 2.94
CA VAL A 281 18.08 -0.82 2.43
C VAL A 281 18.52 0.59 2.06
N GLU A 282 19.82 0.85 2.18
CA GLU A 282 20.44 2.09 1.69
C GLU A 282 21.08 1.81 0.32
N ASP A 283 20.26 1.66 -0.71
CA ASP A 283 20.68 1.51 -2.11
C ASP A 283 20.14 2.68 -2.95
N GLU A 284 20.85 3.04 -4.02
CA GLU A 284 20.38 4.06 -4.98
C GLU A 284 19.21 3.56 -5.84
N ARG A 285 19.01 2.24 -5.92
CA ARG A 285 18.03 1.60 -6.82
C ARG A 285 16.79 1.06 -6.13
N SER A 286 16.85 0.80 -4.83
CA SER A 286 15.75 0.24 -4.06
C SER A 286 15.71 0.81 -2.66
N ASP A 287 14.51 0.99 -2.12
CA ASP A 287 14.28 1.47 -0.77
C ASP A 287 14.13 0.29 0.22
N TYR A 288 13.61 -0.85 -0.27
CA TYR A 288 13.29 -2.03 0.53
C TYR A 288 13.63 -3.32 -0.21
N LEU A 289 13.96 -4.36 0.55
CA LEU A 289 13.96 -5.76 0.10
C LEU A 289 12.90 -6.54 0.87
N ILE A 290 12.06 -7.27 0.13
CA ILE A 290 11.08 -8.19 0.67
C ILE A 290 11.57 -9.61 0.38
N THR A 291 11.76 -10.40 1.43
CA THR A 291 12.11 -11.82 1.32
C THR A 291 10.91 -12.66 1.72
N CYS A 292 10.42 -13.46 0.79
CA CYS A 292 9.37 -14.43 1.02
C CYS A 292 10.02 -15.81 1.06
N SER A 293 9.93 -16.51 2.19
CA SER A 293 10.54 -17.83 2.39
C SER A 293 9.51 -18.85 2.84
N TRP A 294 9.67 -20.09 2.40
CA TRP A 294 8.87 -21.22 2.83
C TRP A 294 9.81 -22.40 3.07
N ASP A 295 9.40 -23.30 3.96
CA ASP A 295 10.05 -24.60 4.07
C ASP A 295 9.26 -25.53 3.16
N GLU A 296 9.90 -26.03 2.08
CA GLU A 296 9.38 -27.21 1.38
C GLU A 296 9.12 -28.26 2.46
N GLY A 297 7.84 -28.62 2.64
CA GLY A 297 7.45 -29.57 3.67
C GLY A 297 8.39 -30.75 3.62
N ASN A 298 9.12 -30.99 4.71
CA ASN A 298 10.04 -32.11 4.85
C ASN A 298 9.28 -33.38 4.45
N GLU A 299 9.48 -33.88 3.23
CA GLU A 299 8.96 -35.17 2.80
C GLU A 299 9.62 -36.19 3.75
N GLU A 300 8.89 -36.57 4.80
CA GLU A 300 9.32 -37.61 5.72
C GLU A 300 9.57 -38.89 4.90
N THR A 301 10.85 -39.23 4.73
CA THR A 301 11.36 -40.55 4.33
C THR A 301 10.82 -41.69 5.19
#